data_AF-A0A817SAQ7-F1
#
_entry.id   AF-A0A817SAQ7-F1
#
_cell.length_a   1.000
_cell.length_b   1.000
_cell.length_c   1.000
_cell.angle_alpha   90.00
_cell.angle_beta   90.00
_cell.angle_gamma   90.00
#
_symmetry.space_group_name_H-M   'P 1'
#
loop_
_entity.id
_entity.type
_entity.pdbx_description
1 polymer ?
#
loop_
_entity_poly.entity_id
_entity_poly.type
_entity_poly.pdbx_seq_one_letter_code
_entity_poly.pdbx_strand_id
1 'polypeptide(L)'
;MCVDKFCIIWLDANANTEEIQNAEQKLASIINHFEEFQDKEQCQKYIETRSEKDRLVIIVSGRFGKEIVPSVHYLPQVMSIYVYCMDKKLNEQWACKFAKVKAVVVQFDELISRIETDHQVHKTVKESFSINSFTTSVDAGNSTIGVNGLFLFSEGRVDFLKVEALKCITLALTVEL
;
A
#
# COMPACT_ATOMS: atom_id res chain seq x y z
N MET A 1 -4.80 -7.93 -22.85
CA MET A 1 -3.42 -7.93 -22.29
C MET A 1 -3.23 -6.65 -21.49
N CYS A 2 -3.31 -6.70 -20.16
CA CYS A 2 -2.82 -5.63 -19.28
C CYS A 2 -2.24 -6.31 -18.05
N VAL A 3 -0.92 -6.32 -17.90
CA VAL A 3 -0.27 -6.71 -16.65
C VAL A 3 -0.27 -5.46 -15.78
N ASP A 4 -1.05 -5.48 -14.69
CA ASP A 4 -1.01 -4.44 -13.66
C ASP A 4 0.46 -4.17 -13.31
N LYS A 5 0.96 -2.94 -13.53
CA LYS A 5 2.35 -2.61 -13.23
C LYS A 5 2.45 -2.26 -11.75
N PHE A 6 3.17 -3.10 -11.01
CA PHE A 6 3.58 -2.79 -9.66
C PHE A 6 4.89 -1.99 -9.72
N CYS A 7 4.83 -0.72 -9.34
CA CYS A 7 5.94 0.23 -9.39
C CYS A 7 6.26 0.70 -7.99
N ILE A 8 7.54 0.68 -7.63
CA ILE A 8 8.04 1.37 -6.43
C ILE A 8 8.64 2.70 -6.84
N ILE A 9 8.23 3.74 -6.10
CA ILE A 9 8.73 5.10 -6.25
C ILE A 9 9.49 5.46 -4.98
N TRP A 10 10.76 5.80 -5.10
CA TRP A 10 11.61 6.26 -4.00
C TRP A 10 11.85 7.76 -4.11
N LEU A 11 11.34 8.55 -3.18
CA LEU A 11 11.52 10.00 -3.14
C LEU A 11 12.35 10.41 -1.91
N ASP A 12 13.63 10.70 -2.14
CA ASP A 12 14.53 11.22 -1.13
C ASP A 12 15.68 12.00 -1.77
N ALA A 13 15.88 13.24 -1.31
CA ALA A 13 16.91 14.15 -1.83
C ALA A 13 18.32 13.74 -1.38
N ASN A 14 18.43 12.99 -0.28
CA ASN A 14 19.70 12.61 0.32
C ASN A 14 19.94 11.10 0.25
N ALA A 15 19.22 10.41 -0.62
CA ALA A 15 19.30 8.97 -0.70
C ALA A 15 20.73 8.52 -1.03
N ASN A 16 21.25 7.59 -0.24
CA ASN A 16 22.52 6.95 -0.56
C ASN A 16 22.32 6.04 -1.78
N THR A 17 23.12 6.22 -2.81
CA THR A 17 23.09 5.38 -4.02
C THR A 17 23.22 3.90 -3.69
N GLU A 18 24.00 3.53 -2.66
CA GLU A 18 24.13 2.14 -2.24
C GLU A 18 22.84 1.60 -1.61
N GLU A 19 22.15 2.39 -0.78
CA GLU A 19 20.87 1.98 -0.18
C GLU A 19 19.80 1.82 -1.25
N ILE A 20 19.74 2.72 -2.24
CA ILE A 20 18.81 2.64 -3.37
C ILE A 20 19.07 1.39 -4.20
N GLN A 21 20.33 1.13 -4.56
CA GLN A 21 20.70 -0.06 -5.31
C GLN A 21 20.37 -1.34 -4.54
N ASN A 22 20.62 -1.36 -3.23
CA ASN A 22 20.26 -2.49 -2.38
C ASN A 22 18.73 -2.66 -2.30
N ALA A 23 17.97 -1.56 -2.24
CA ALA A 23 16.51 -1.60 -2.23
C ALA A 23 15.97 -2.16 -3.54
N GLU A 24 16.45 -1.65 -4.67
CA GLU A 24 16.10 -2.10 -6.00
C GLU A 24 16.40 -3.60 -6.15
N GLN A 25 17.59 -4.06 -5.73
CA GLN A 25 17.97 -5.48 -5.79
C GLN A 25 17.07 -6.37 -4.93
N LYS A 26 16.83 -6.00 -3.68
CA LYS A 26 15.98 -6.80 -2.77
C LYS A 26 14.52 -6.84 -3.26
N LEU A 27 14.02 -5.72 -3.78
CA LEU A 27 12.63 -5.58 -4.22
C LEU A 27 12.40 -6.02 -5.67
N ALA A 28 13.45 -6.26 -6.47
CA ALA A 28 13.35 -6.72 -7.86
C ALA A 28 12.54 -8.02 -8.03
N SER A 29 12.46 -8.85 -6.99
CA SER A 29 11.68 -10.10 -7.01
C SER A 29 10.16 -9.88 -6.93
N ILE A 30 9.72 -8.72 -6.43
CA ILE A 30 8.30 -8.39 -6.19
C ILE A 30 7.78 -7.25 -7.08
N ILE A 31 8.67 -6.51 -7.76
CA ILE A 31 8.28 -5.33 -8.54
C ILE A 31 8.62 -5.45 -10.00
N ASN A 32 7.85 -4.76 -10.84
CA ASN A 32 8.11 -4.68 -12.27
C ASN A 32 8.98 -3.46 -12.60
N HIS A 33 8.99 -2.46 -11.72
CA HIS A 33 9.61 -1.17 -11.98
C HIS A 33 9.98 -0.48 -10.67
N PHE A 34 11.15 0.17 -10.66
CA PHE A 34 11.67 0.97 -9.57
C PHE A 34 12.08 2.32 -10.13
N GLU A 35 11.64 3.40 -9.50
CA GLU A 35 11.89 4.77 -9.97
C GLU A 35 12.35 5.63 -8.79
N GLU A 36 13.48 6.32 -8.95
CA GLU A 36 14.05 7.23 -7.97
C GLU A 36 13.76 8.67 -8.35
N PHE A 37 13.42 9.49 -7.35
CA PHE A 37 13.29 10.92 -7.48
C PHE A 37 14.00 11.64 -6.33
N GLN A 38 14.66 12.73 -6.66
CA GLN A 38 15.26 13.66 -5.69
C GLN A 38 14.48 14.97 -5.59
N ASP A 39 13.53 15.17 -6.51
CA ASP A 39 12.70 16.36 -6.66
C ASP A 39 11.22 16.01 -6.48
N LYS A 40 10.54 16.76 -5.62
CA LYS A 40 9.14 16.46 -5.25
C LYS A 40 8.19 16.76 -6.40
N GLU A 41 8.43 17.83 -7.17
CA GLU A 41 7.57 18.23 -8.27
C GLU A 41 7.59 17.21 -9.41
N GLN A 42 8.78 16.70 -9.74
CA GLN A 42 8.94 15.63 -10.72
C GLN A 42 8.27 14.33 -10.25
N CYS A 43 8.46 13.95 -8.99
CA CYS A 43 7.83 12.78 -8.40
C CYS A 43 6.29 12.89 -8.42
N GLN A 44 5.75 14.03 -7.97
CA GLN A 44 4.31 14.26 -7.97
C GLN A 44 3.73 14.20 -9.38
N LYS A 45 4.36 14.89 -10.33
CA LYS A 45 3.93 14.86 -11.74
C LYS A 45 3.98 13.44 -12.31
N TYR A 46 4.99 12.65 -11.97
CA TYR A 46 5.07 11.26 -12.37
C TYR A 46 3.87 10.47 -11.82
N ILE A 47 3.55 10.58 -10.53
CA ILE A 47 2.43 9.87 -9.90
C ILE A 47 1.08 10.26 -10.54
N GLU A 48 0.86 11.57 -10.76
CA GLU A 48 -0.39 12.11 -11.31
C GLU A 48 -0.63 11.73 -12.77
N THR A 49 0.44 11.52 -13.54
CA THR A 49 0.34 11.16 -14.97
C THR A 49 0.20 9.66 -15.21
N ARG A 50 0.30 8.84 -14.15
CA ARG A 50 0.14 7.38 -14.23
C ARG A 50 -1.33 6.98 -14.36
N SER A 51 -1.54 5.78 -14.89
CA SER A 51 -2.89 5.23 -15.03
C SER A 51 -3.46 4.89 -13.66
N GLU A 52 -4.76 5.11 -13.46
CA GLU A 52 -5.46 4.69 -12.23
C GLU A 52 -5.39 3.16 -11.99
N LYS A 53 -5.07 2.38 -13.04
CA LYS A 53 -4.87 0.92 -12.95
C LYS A 53 -3.47 0.53 -12.48
N ASP A 54 -2.52 1.47 -12.48
CA ASP A 54 -1.17 1.22 -12.00
C ASP A 54 -1.19 1.04 -10.47
N ARG A 55 -0.24 0.27 -9.95
CA ARG A 55 -0.12 0.00 -8.51
C ARG A 55 1.17 0.61 -8.02
N LEU A 56 1.07 1.78 -7.41
CA LEU A 56 2.21 2.54 -6.93
C LEU A 56 2.40 2.31 -5.44
N VAL A 57 3.61 1.91 -5.06
CA VAL A 57 4.10 1.91 -3.68
C VAL A 57 5.14 3.00 -3.56
N ILE A 58 4.94 3.92 -2.62
CA ILE A 58 5.79 5.09 -2.47
C ILE A 58 6.62 4.96 -1.20
N ILE A 59 7.93 5.14 -1.32
CA ILE A 59 8.88 5.28 -0.22
C ILE A 59 9.30 6.74 -0.21
N VAL A 60 9.09 7.44 0.90
CA VAL A 60 9.39 8.87 1.02
C VAL A 60 10.24 9.15 2.25
N SER A 61 11.15 10.12 2.16
CA SER A 61 11.81 10.65 3.35
C SER A 61 10.81 11.37 4.26
N GLY A 62 11.12 11.53 5.55
CA GLY A 62 10.23 12.23 6.49
C GLY A 62 9.89 13.67 6.05
N ARG A 63 10.89 14.38 5.50
CA ARG A 63 10.71 15.76 4.99
C ARG A 63 9.75 15.78 3.81
N PHE A 64 10.05 15.01 2.76
CA PHE A 64 9.20 14.99 1.57
C PHE A 64 7.85 14.36 1.82
N GLY A 65 7.75 13.38 2.72
CA GLY A 65 6.50 12.75 3.10
C GLY A 65 5.46 13.76 3.59
N LYS A 66 5.86 14.70 4.45
CA LYS A 66 4.94 15.73 4.96
C LYS A 66 4.40 16.65 3.85
N GLU A 67 5.15 16.82 2.76
CA GLU A 67 4.79 17.69 1.65
C GLU A 67 3.97 16.95 0.57
N ILE A 68 4.40 15.75 0.16
CA ILE A 68 3.80 15.03 -0.97
C ILE A 68 2.63 14.14 -0.58
N VAL A 69 2.62 13.56 0.63
CA VAL A 69 1.53 12.64 1.03
C VAL A 69 0.15 13.31 0.97
N PRO A 70 -0.04 14.55 1.47
CA PRO A 70 -1.31 15.24 1.33
C PRO A 70 -1.77 15.44 -0.12
N SER A 71 -0.87 15.56 -1.09
CA SER A 71 -1.22 15.78 -2.50
C SER A 71 -1.47 14.49 -3.28
N VAL A 72 -0.96 13.34 -2.84
CA VAL A 72 -1.09 12.08 -3.61
C VAL A 72 -1.91 11.00 -2.91
N HIS A 73 -2.18 11.10 -1.61
CA HIS A 73 -2.82 9.99 -0.87
C HIS A 73 -4.22 9.63 -1.38
N TYR A 74 -4.95 10.57 -1.99
CA TYR A 74 -6.30 10.31 -2.49
C TYR A 74 -6.31 9.56 -3.83
N LEU A 75 -5.18 9.56 -4.57
CA LEU A 75 -5.10 9.00 -5.91
C LEU A 75 -5.27 7.47 -5.89
N PRO A 76 -6.16 6.88 -6.72
CA PRO A 76 -6.47 5.45 -6.67
C PRO A 76 -5.27 4.56 -6.99
N GLN A 77 -4.36 5.01 -7.86
CA GLN A 77 -3.14 4.28 -8.21
C GLN A 77 -2.13 4.18 -7.06
N VAL A 78 -2.24 5.03 -6.04
CA VAL A 78 -1.38 4.97 -4.85
C VAL A 78 -1.95 3.93 -3.89
N MET A 79 -1.23 2.83 -3.71
CA MET A 79 -1.64 1.70 -2.89
C MET A 79 -1.17 1.84 -1.44
N SER A 80 0.13 2.06 -1.27
CA SER A 80 0.80 2.12 0.03
C SER A 80 1.89 3.16 0.01
N ILE A 81 2.09 3.81 1.15
CA ILE A 81 3.13 4.80 1.39
C ILE A 81 3.93 4.37 2.61
N TYR A 82 5.25 4.40 2.51
CA TYR A 82 6.18 4.13 3.58
C TYR A 82 7.04 5.35 3.81
N VAL A 83 7.11 5.83 5.06
CA VAL A 83 7.96 6.95 5.44
C VAL A 83 9.26 6.37 6.00
N TYR A 84 10.36 6.48 5.25
CA TYR A 84 11.68 6.03 5.67
C TYR A 84 12.45 7.24 6.23
N CYS A 85 12.66 7.29 7.55
CA CYS A 85 13.32 8.42 8.20
C CYS A 85 13.88 8.07 9.58
N MET A 86 14.89 8.81 10.02
CA MET A 86 15.46 8.67 11.36
C MET A 86 14.51 9.21 12.46
N ASP A 87 13.76 10.27 12.17
CA ASP A 87 12.89 10.95 13.14
C ASP A 87 11.48 10.35 13.20
N LYS A 88 11.38 9.09 13.62
CA LYS A 88 10.12 8.33 13.63
C LYS A 88 8.97 9.03 14.38
N LYS A 89 9.19 9.43 15.63
CA LYS A 89 8.14 10.01 16.50
C LYS A 89 7.48 11.25 15.89
N LEU A 90 8.28 12.14 15.33
CA LEU A 90 7.78 13.37 14.70
C LEU A 90 6.92 13.05 13.47
N ASN A 91 7.36 12.07 12.68
CA ASN A 91 6.69 11.73 11.44
C ASN A 91 5.43 10.89 11.65
N GLU A 92 5.38 10.06 12.69
CA GLU A 92 4.17 9.30 13.07
C GLU A 92 2.97 10.20 13.34
N GLN A 93 3.17 11.37 13.96
CA GLN A 93 2.08 12.31 14.30
C GLN A 93 1.28 12.79 13.09
N TRP A 94 1.94 13.02 11.96
CA TRP A 94 1.26 13.44 10.73
C TRP A 94 0.92 12.25 9.84
N ALA A 95 1.79 11.24 9.77
CA ALA A 95 1.62 10.06 8.92
C ALA A 95 0.32 9.32 9.23
N CYS A 96 -0.01 9.21 10.50
CA CYS A 96 -1.15 8.43 10.95
C CYS A 96 -2.51 9.04 10.55
N LYS A 97 -2.53 10.30 10.07
CA LYS A 97 -3.72 10.94 9.49
C LYS A 97 -4.08 10.39 8.11
N PHE A 98 -3.18 9.65 7.47
CA PHE A 98 -3.32 9.16 6.10
C PHE A 98 -3.37 7.64 6.09
N ALA A 99 -4.54 7.06 5.81
CA ALA A 99 -4.75 5.60 5.86
C ALA A 99 -3.87 4.78 4.89
N LYS A 100 -3.32 5.42 3.86
CA LYS A 100 -2.39 4.77 2.92
C LYS A 100 -0.94 4.75 3.42
N VAL A 101 -0.62 5.51 4.47
CA VAL A 101 0.69 5.42 5.11
C VAL A 101 0.71 4.19 6.00
N LYS A 102 1.45 3.16 5.59
CA LYS A 102 1.49 1.86 6.25
C LYS A 102 2.45 1.81 7.43
N ALA A 103 3.56 2.53 7.34
CA ALA A 103 4.55 2.58 8.40
C ALA A 103 5.46 3.80 8.29
N VAL A 104 5.95 4.24 9.45
CA VAL A 104 7.13 5.09 9.59
C VAL A 104 8.27 4.21 10.09
N VAL A 105 9.31 4.08 9.28
CA VAL A 105 10.38 3.09 9.44
C VAL A 105 11.74 3.78 9.53
N VAL A 106 12.58 3.31 10.43
CA VAL A 106 13.95 3.82 10.64
C VAL A 106 14.98 2.90 10.02
N GLN A 107 14.77 1.59 10.11
CA GLN A 107 15.73 0.58 9.70
C GLN A 107 15.43 0.11 8.28
N PHE A 108 16.47 0.07 7.45
CA PHE A 108 16.35 -0.35 6.06
C PHE A 108 15.77 -1.77 5.90
N ASP A 109 16.27 -2.75 6.66
CA ASP A 109 15.78 -4.13 6.57
C ASP A 109 14.32 -4.27 7.03
N GLU A 110 13.89 -3.45 8.00
CA GLU A 110 12.48 -3.38 8.42
C GLU A 110 11.60 -2.87 7.27
N LEU A 111 12.07 -1.86 6.52
CA LEU A 111 11.35 -1.29 5.37
C LEU A 111 11.14 -2.36 4.30
N ILE A 112 12.21 -3.05 3.91
CA ILE A 112 12.14 -4.10 2.88
C ILE A 112 11.18 -5.21 3.31
N SER A 113 11.36 -5.75 4.52
CA SER A 113 10.52 -6.83 5.04
C SER A 113 9.04 -6.43 5.08
N ARG A 114 8.73 -5.17 5.40
CA ARG A 114 7.36 -4.67 5.44
C ARG A 114 6.73 -4.63 4.04
N ILE A 115 7.46 -4.09 3.06
CA ILE A 115 6.99 -4.00 1.68
C ILE A 115 6.74 -5.41 1.11
N GLU A 116 7.66 -6.34 1.32
CA GLU A 116 7.52 -7.73 0.88
C GLU A 116 6.30 -8.41 1.51
N THR A 117 6.14 -8.27 2.83
CA THR A 117 5.00 -8.86 3.55
C THR A 117 3.67 -8.34 3.02
N ASP A 118 3.54 -7.02 2.88
CA ASP A 118 2.33 -6.38 2.38
C ASP A 118 2.04 -6.79 0.93
N HIS A 119 3.08 -6.93 0.09
CA HIS A 119 2.93 -7.42 -1.28
C HIS A 119 2.38 -8.85 -1.33
N GLN A 120 2.90 -9.76 -0.50
CA GLN A 120 2.42 -11.16 -0.46
C GLN A 120 0.96 -11.26 -0.02
N VAL A 121 0.56 -10.50 1.02
CA VAL A 121 -0.85 -10.45 1.46
C VAL A 121 -1.76 -9.99 0.32
N HIS A 122 -1.38 -8.95 -0.41
CA HIS A 122 -2.15 -8.48 -1.56
C HIS A 122 -2.23 -9.51 -2.70
N LYS A 123 -1.17 -10.30 -2.93
CA LYS A 123 -1.16 -11.38 -3.92
C LYS A 123 -2.12 -12.51 -3.53
N THR A 124 -2.01 -13.04 -2.32
CA THR A 124 -2.86 -14.12 -1.81
C THR A 124 -4.34 -13.72 -1.82
N VAL A 125 -4.64 -12.48 -1.43
CA VAL A 125 -6.02 -11.96 -1.44
C VAL A 125 -6.55 -11.85 -2.86
N LYS A 126 -5.78 -11.30 -3.81
CA LYS A 126 -6.22 -11.21 -5.22
C LYS A 126 -6.43 -12.59 -5.86
N GLU A 127 -5.56 -13.55 -5.58
CA GLU A 127 -5.69 -14.94 -6.06
C GLU A 127 -6.92 -15.63 -5.45
N SER A 128 -7.17 -15.41 -4.15
CA SER A 128 -8.34 -15.98 -3.45
C SER A 128 -9.67 -15.41 -3.96
N PHE A 129 -9.70 -14.15 -4.38
CA PHE A 129 -10.88 -13.55 -5.03
C PHE A 129 -11.03 -13.93 -6.51
N SER A 130 -10.01 -14.56 -7.12
CA SER A 130 -10.04 -14.99 -8.53
C SER A 130 -10.60 -16.41 -8.72
N ILE A 131 -11.22 -17.01 -7.68
CA ILE A 131 -11.85 -18.32 -7.79
C ILE A 131 -13.08 -18.21 -8.71
N ASN A 132 -12.91 -18.70 -9.94
CA ASN A 132 -13.99 -18.83 -10.93
C ASN A 132 -15.14 -19.67 -10.35
N SER A 133 -16.34 -19.10 -10.32
CA SER A 133 -17.56 -19.87 -10.19
C SER A 133 -17.73 -20.74 -11.44
N PHE A 134 -17.36 -22.02 -11.35
CA PHE A 134 -17.67 -22.97 -12.41
C PHE A 134 -19.19 -23.18 -12.43
N THR A 135 -19.87 -22.58 -13.41
CA THR A 135 -21.22 -23.00 -13.79
C THR A 135 -21.09 -24.36 -14.47
N THR A 136 -21.31 -25.45 -13.75
CA THR A 136 -21.57 -26.76 -14.38
C THR A 136 -23.01 -26.78 -14.87
N SER A 137 -23.21 -26.36 -16.12
CA SER A 137 -24.38 -26.74 -16.89
C SER A 137 -24.08 -28.04 -17.63
N VAL A 138 -24.62 -29.18 -17.18
CA VAL A 138 -25.14 -30.28 -18.03
C VAL A 138 -26.14 -31.13 -17.21
N ASP A 139 -27.38 -31.16 -17.73
CA ASP A 139 -28.47 -32.15 -17.66
C ASP A 139 -29.30 -32.44 -16.40
N ALA A 140 -30.46 -31.75 -16.37
CA ALA A 140 -31.83 -32.27 -16.39
C ALA A 140 -32.19 -33.52 -15.56
N GLY A 141 -32.93 -33.31 -14.48
CA GLY A 141 -33.76 -34.34 -13.86
C GLY A 141 -34.26 -34.02 -12.45
N ASN A 142 -35.39 -33.31 -12.37
CA ASN A 142 -36.31 -33.14 -11.23
C ASN A 142 -36.03 -32.03 -10.20
N SER A 143 -36.89 -31.02 -10.29
CA SER A 143 -37.04 -29.86 -9.43
C SER A 143 -37.69 -30.20 -8.07
N THR A 144 -37.22 -29.58 -6.99
CA THR A 144 -38.10 -28.77 -6.13
C THR A 144 -37.35 -27.53 -5.64
N ILE A 145 -37.88 -26.41 -6.09
CA ILE A 145 -37.68 -25.00 -5.77
C ILE A 145 -37.18 -24.71 -4.35
N GLY A 146 -36.19 -23.83 -4.26
CA GLY A 146 -35.78 -23.16 -3.03
C GLY A 146 -34.64 -22.17 -3.22
N VAL A 147 -34.82 -21.21 -4.15
CA VAL A 147 -33.98 -20.02 -4.25
C VAL A 147 -33.91 -19.33 -2.89
N ASN A 148 -32.76 -19.40 -2.23
CA ASN A 148 -32.31 -18.39 -1.28
C ASN A 148 -30.80 -18.21 -1.50
N GLY A 149 -30.50 -17.69 -2.68
CA GLY A 149 -29.33 -16.85 -2.88
C GLY A 149 -29.50 -15.59 -2.03
N LEU A 150 -29.15 -15.72 -0.76
CA LEU A 150 -28.88 -14.62 0.13
C LEU A 150 -27.62 -14.99 0.92
N PHE A 151 -26.48 -14.98 0.24
CA PHE A 151 -25.24 -14.71 0.96
C PHE A 151 -25.30 -13.25 1.37
N LEU A 152 -25.94 -13.00 2.51
CA LEU A 152 -25.64 -11.87 3.36
C LEU A 152 -24.13 -11.95 3.62
N PHE A 153 -23.36 -11.10 2.96
CA PHE A 153 -22.08 -10.68 3.49
C PHE A 153 -22.39 -10.00 4.83
N SER A 154 -22.49 -10.77 5.90
CA SER A 154 -22.40 -10.21 7.24
C SER A 154 -21.01 -9.59 7.32
N GLU A 155 -20.96 -8.26 7.35
CA GLU A 155 -19.75 -7.48 7.49
C GLU A 155 -18.88 -8.07 8.59
N GLY A 156 -17.80 -8.71 8.17
CA GLY A 156 -16.63 -8.98 8.99
C GLY A 156 -15.54 -7.95 8.71
N ARG A 157 -15.90 -6.66 8.51
CA ARG A 157 -14.94 -5.57 8.68
C ARG A 157 -14.66 -5.49 10.18
N VAL A 158 -13.75 -6.32 10.67
CA VAL A 158 -12.94 -5.88 11.80
C VAL A 158 -12.15 -4.72 11.23
N ASP A 159 -12.66 -3.52 11.49
CA ASP A 159 -12.15 -2.24 11.01
C ASP A 159 -10.63 -2.15 11.22
N PHE A 160 -9.84 -2.52 10.20
CA PHE A 160 -8.40 -2.27 10.18
C PHE A 160 -8.13 -0.77 10.38
N LEU A 161 -9.03 0.07 9.85
CA LEU A 161 -9.12 1.51 10.09
C LEU A 161 -9.28 1.88 11.58
N LYS A 162 -10.01 1.12 12.40
CA LYS A 162 -10.15 1.41 13.85
C LYS A 162 -8.89 1.06 14.62
N VAL A 163 -8.19 -0.02 14.26
CA VAL A 163 -6.95 -0.42 14.95
C VAL A 163 -5.83 0.57 14.66
N GLU A 164 -5.70 1.05 13.42
CA GLU A 164 -4.71 2.06 13.05
C GLU A 164 -5.05 3.44 13.65
N ALA A 165 -6.33 3.82 13.68
CA ALA A 165 -6.78 5.05 14.35
C ALA A 165 -6.58 5.01 15.88
N LEU A 166 -6.74 3.84 16.52
CA LEU A 166 -6.43 3.68 17.95
C LEU A 166 -4.94 3.89 18.24
N LYS A 167 -4.04 3.48 17.34
CA LYS A 167 -2.60 3.75 17.47
C LYS A 167 -2.32 5.25 17.45
N CYS A 168 -2.97 6.02 16.58
CA CYS A 168 -2.87 7.49 16.56
C CYS A 168 -3.31 8.11 17.90
N ILE A 169 -4.49 7.71 18.39
CA ILE A 169 -5.06 8.28 19.63
C ILE A 169 -4.15 7.98 20.81
N THR A 170 -3.61 6.76 20.88
CA THR A 170 -2.67 6.35 21.93
C THR A 170 -1.38 7.17 21.86
N LEU A 171 -0.81 7.37 20.67
CA LEU A 171 0.40 8.17 20.50
C LEU A 171 0.18 9.64 20.91
N ALA A 172 -0.96 10.22 20.53
CA ALA A 172 -1.32 11.60 20.86
C ALA A 172 -1.46 11.80 22.39
N LEU A 173 -2.11 10.87 23.08
CA LEU A 173 -2.31 10.94 24.54
C LEU A 173 -1.00 10.77 25.34
N THR A 174 -0.01 10.04 24.81
CA THR A 174 1.31 9.90 25.47
C THR A 174 2.24 11.12 25.31
N VAL A 175 1.94 12.08 24.43
CA VAL A 175 2.76 13.29 24.26
C VAL A 175 2.23 14.45 25.12
N GLU A 176 0.99 14.38 25.61
CA GLU A 176 0.36 15.41 26.45
C GLU A 176 0.52 15.17 27.97
N LEU A 177 1.32 14.18 28.41
CA LEU A 177 1.61 13.87 29.82
C LEU A 177 3.09 14.02 30.17
#